data_AF-A0A2B4S2E0-F1
#
_entry.id   AF-A0A2B4S2E0-F1
#
_cell.length_a   1.000
_cell.length_b   1.000
_cell.length_c   1.000
_cell.angle_alpha   90.00
_cell.angle_beta   90.00
_cell.angle_gamma   90.00
#
_symmetry.space_group_name_H-M   'P 1'
#
loop_
_entity.id
_entity.type
_entity.pdbx_description
1 polymer ?
#
loop_
_entity_poly.entity_id
_entity_poly.type
_entity_poly.pdbx_seq_one_letter_code
_entity_poly.pdbx_strand_id
1 'polypeptide(L)'
;MMASAAAPSFPSTTETTNYARLCRLLVGVGSDVLRETFDKKRPPGDLGTVLSSSRVHKELQKLKEKNVRKLSQWNKLYPVKKSSVSSNNFDITFLMILLRSICSLFPPPTGWDAPPPATDTTLEADIVRIKWYRNTIYGHASQASVDDVTFNQYWQDIQGPLVRLGGAESLPLTNVTTLSLKSNRITDAGVASLCQALQTATCKVTQLNLDDNEITDAGVVSLCQALQTATCKLTELNLDDDKITNASVVSLSQALQTPTCKVTELDLSGNRITDAGVMSLSQALPTETCKVTKLRLKSNKITDTGVVSLCQALQTATCQVTKLDVSLNQITDEVVVSLCQTLQTAQCQVTDLFLLGNSEITSVGKKHLRKLLKQKPRLDLVF
;
A
#
# COMPACT_ATOMS: atom_id res chain seq x y z
N MET A 1 -22.82 -40.86 11.81
CA MET A 1 -22.67 -39.88 10.71
C MET A 1 -22.86 -38.49 11.29
N MET A 2 -21.77 -37.79 11.59
CA MET A 2 -21.79 -36.36 11.95
C MET A 2 -21.62 -35.59 10.65
N ALA A 3 -22.67 -34.89 10.20
CA ALA A 3 -22.58 -33.99 9.06
C ALA A 3 -21.80 -32.74 9.49
N SER A 4 -20.61 -32.57 8.92
CA SER A 4 -19.83 -31.34 9.03
C SER A 4 -20.57 -30.22 8.29
N ALA A 5 -21.27 -29.36 9.02
CA ALA A 5 -21.85 -28.14 8.45
C ALA A 5 -20.70 -27.23 7.99
N ALA A 6 -20.58 -27.05 6.67
CA ALA A 6 -19.66 -26.07 6.10
C ALA A 6 -19.99 -24.67 6.65
N ALA A 7 -18.96 -23.93 7.06
CA ALA A 7 -19.12 -22.57 7.54
C ALA A 7 -19.78 -21.71 6.44
N PRO A 8 -20.73 -20.82 6.78
CA PRO A 8 -21.35 -19.94 5.80
C PRO A 8 -20.28 -19.07 5.13
N SER A 9 -20.14 -19.22 3.82
CA SER A 9 -19.28 -18.35 3.00
C SER A 9 -20.04 -17.07 2.66
N PHE A 10 -19.59 -15.94 3.18
CA PHE A 10 -20.08 -14.62 2.76
C PHE A 10 -19.22 -14.13 1.59
N PRO A 11 -19.76 -14.00 0.37
CA PRO A 11 -18.99 -13.49 -0.76
C PRO A 11 -18.56 -12.04 -0.48
N SER A 12 -17.26 -11.76 -0.62
CA SER A 12 -16.71 -10.41 -0.49
C SER A 12 -17.07 -9.60 -1.75
N THR A 13 -17.87 -8.56 -1.58
CA THR A 13 -18.16 -7.56 -2.63
C THR A 13 -17.36 -6.27 -2.40
N THR A 14 -17.29 -5.40 -3.41
CA THR A 14 -16.70 -4.06 -3.29
C THR A 14 -17.32 -3.30 -2.12
N GLU A 15 -18.65 -3.35 -1.97
CA GLU A 15 -19.38 -2.61 -0.95
C GLU A 15 -19.08 -3.12 0.46
N THR A 16 -18.97 -4.44 0.63
CA THR A 16 -18.55 -5.02 1.93
C THR A 16 -17.10 -4.69 2.26
N THR A 17 -16.23 -4.55 1.25
CA THR A 17 -14.84 -4.13 1.41
C THR A 17 -14.75 -2.67 1.82
N ASN A 18 -15.52 -1.78 1.19
CA ASN A 18 -15.62 -0.36 1.52
C ASN A 18 -16.09 -0.16 2.97
N TYR A 19 -17.13 -0.90 3.38
CA TYR A 19 -17.59 -0.92 4.77
C TYR A 19 -16.47 -1.31 5.74
N ALA A 20 -15.74 -2.40 5.44
CA ALA A 20 -14.64 -2.88 6.27
C ALA A 20 -13.46 -1.88 6.33
N ARG A 21 -13.19 -1.14 5.25
CA ARG A 21 -12.19 -0.06 5.20
C ARG A 21 -12.58 1.10 6.10
N LEU A 22 -13.82 1.58 6.02
CA LEU A 22 -14.32 2.64 6.90
C LEU A 22 -14.34 2.23 8.37
N CYS A 23 -14.69 0.97 8.67
CA CYS A 23 -14.63 0.44 10.03
C CYS A 23 -13.19 0.45 10.56
N ARG A 24 -12.22 -0.04 9.78
CA ARG A 24 -10.80 -0.01 10.16
C ARG A 24 -10.27 1.42 10.35
N LEU A 25 -10.67 2.34 9.47
CA LEU A 25 -10.31 3.75 9.58
C LEU A 25 -10.84 4.35 10.89
N LEU A 26 -12.14 4.21 11.18
CA LEU A 26 -12.75 4.84 12.34
C LEU A 26 -12.39 4.14 13.66
N VAL A 27 -12.27 2.81 13.67
CA VAL A 27 -11.98 2.05 14.90
C VAL A 27 -10.48 1.98 15.17
N GLY A 28 -9.64 1.74 14.17
CA GLY A 28 -8.18 1.71 14.33
C GLY A 28 -7.64 3.14 14.42
N VAL A 29 -7.56 3.79 13.26
CA VAL A 29 -6.93 5.12 13.14
C VAL A 29 -7.65 6.17 13.99
N GLY A 30 -8.98 6.17 14.01
CA GLY A 30 -9.76 7.07 14.87
C GLY A 30 -9.50 6.88 16.37
N SER A 31 -9.28 5.64 16.84
CA SER A 31 -8.90 5.41 18.25
C SER A 31 -7.53 5.99 18.56
N ASP A 32 -6.56 5.79 17.67
CA ASP A 32 -5.18 6.21 17.88
C ASP A 32 -5.05 7.72 17.94
N VAL A 33 -5.68 8.40 16.98
CA VAL A 33 -5.72 9.86 16.92
C VAL A 33 -6.40 10.49 18.14
N LEU A 34 -7.52 9.91 18.59
CA LEU A 34 -8.20 10.39 19.80
C LEU A 34 -7.41 10.10 21.07
N ARG A 35 -6.68 8.98 21.13
CA ARG A 35 -5.79 8.66 22.25
C ARG A 35 -4.63 9.62 22.34
N GLU A 36 -3.98 9.91 21.22
CA GLU A 36 -2.90 10.89 21.19
C GLU A 36 -3.41 12.28 21.58
N THR A 37 -4.58 12.68 21.10
CA THR A 37 -5.24 13.93 21.50
C THR A 37 -5.48 13.95 23.03
N PHE A 38 -5.93 12.83 23.59
CA PHE A 38 -6.13 12.68 25.03
C PHE A 38 -4.81 12.80 25.79
N ASP A 39 -3.78 12.08 25.37
CA ASP A 39 -2.46 12.04 26.02
C ASP A 39 -1.75 13.41 25.95
N LYS A 40 -1.93 14.18 24.86
CA LYS A 40 -1.45 15.57 24.75
C LYS A 40 -2.08 16.48 25.81
N LYS A 41 -3.35 16.27 26.14
CA LYS A 41 -4.07 17.05 27.19
C LYS A 41 -3.85 16.48 28.59
N ARG A 42 -3.61 15.18 28.70
CA ARG A 42 -3.47 14.40 29.94
C ARG A 42 -2.34 13.39 29.79
N PRO A 43 -1.07 13.82 29.96
CA PRO A 43 0.08 12.97 29.78
C PRO A 43 -0.02 11.68 30.62
N PRO A 44 0.38 10.51 30.08
CA PRO A 44 0.25 9.23 30.79
C PRO A 44 0.92 9.20 32.17
N GLY A 45 2.03 9.92 32.35
CA GLY A 45 2.73 10.03 33.63
C GLY A 45 1.92 10.74 34.72
N ASP A 46 1.04 11.68 34.33
CA ASP A 46 0.22 12.47 35.26
C ASP A 46 -1.21 11.93 35.40
N LEU A 47 -1.59 10.95 34.58
CA LEU A 47 -2.96 10.46 34.48
C LEU A 47 -3.49 9.94 35.83
N GLY A 48 -2.67 9.20 36.59
CA GLY A 48 -3.05 8.72 37.93
C GLY A 48 -3.31 9.85 38.93
N THR A 49 -2.53 10.94 38.85
CA THR A 49 -2.68 12.13 39.69
C THR A 49 -3.95 12.89 39.32
N VAL A 50 -4.21 13.08 38.02
CA VAL A 50 -5.42 13.75 37.52
C VAL A 50 -6.69 12.98 37.93
N LEU A 51 -6.69 11.65 37.78
CA LEU A 51 -7.82 10.81 38.17
C LEU A 51 -8.07 10.80 39.69
N SER A 52 -7.02 11.03 40.49
CA SER A 52 -7.13 11.13 41.95
C SER A 52 -7.65 12.49 42.44
N SER A 53 -7.79 13.49 41.54
CA SER A 53 -8.40 14.78 41.88
C SER A 53 -9.86 14.63 42.27
N SER A 54 -10.25 15.22 43.40
CA SER A 54 -11.64 15.20 43.89
C SER A 54 -12.64 15.73 42.86
N ARG A 55 -12.26 16.74 42.06
CA ARG A 55 -13.11 17.29 40.99
C ARG A 55 -13.33 16.28 39.87
N VAL A 56 -12.25 15.67 39.37
CA VAL A 56 -12.29 14.69 38.27
C VAL A 56 -13.02 13.42 38.71
N HIS A 57 -12.76 12.95 39.93
CA HIS A 57 -13.41 11.77 40.50
C HIS A 57 -14.92 11.96 40.59
N LYS A 58 -15.40 13.11 41.09
CA LYS A 58 -16.83 13.44 41.16
C LYS A 58 -17.50 13.48 39.78
N GLU A 59 -16.86 14.08 38.78
CA GLU A 59 -17.41 14.11 37.42
C GLU A 59 -17.49 12.72 36.79
N LEU A 60 -16.45 11.90 36.94
CA LEU A 60 -16.47 10.52 36.48
C LEU A 60 -17.50 9.66 37.24
N GLN A 61 -17.69 9.90 38.54
CA GLN A 61 -18.69 9.21 39.35
C GLN A 61 -20.12 9.53 38.88
N LYS A 62 -20.43 10.79 38.61
CA LYS A 62 -21.72 11.18 38.00
C LYS A 62 -21.96 10.49 36.66
N LEU A 63 -20.91 10.33 35.85
CA LEU A 63 -21.00 9.62 34.56
C LEU A 63 -21.23 8.12 34.74
N LYS A 64 -20.62 7.51 35.76
CA LYS A 64 -20.82 6.09 36.12
C LYS A 64 -22.28 5.83 36.53
N GLU A 65 -22.83 6.68 37.38
CA GLU A 65 -24.22 6.59 37.87
C GLU A 65 -25.23 6.75 36.72
N LYS A 66 -24.92 7.58 35.72
CA LYS A 66 -25.75 7.78 34.53
C LYS A 66 -25.61 6.69 33.45
N ASN A 67 -24.56 5.88 33.47
CA ASN A 67 -24.27 4.90 32.40
C ASN A 67 -23.78 3.56 32.94
N VAL A 68 -24.73 2.69 33.33
CA VAL A 68 -24.49 1.37 33.94
C VAL A 68 -23.68 0.41 33.04
N ARG A 69 -23.68 0.58 31.70
CA ARG A 69 -23.03 -0.32 30.73
C ARG A 69 -21.48 -0.33 30.74
N LYS A 70 -20.80 0.45 31.59
CA LYS A 70 -19.33 0.69 31.51
C LYS A 70 -18.50 0.28 32.73
N LEU A 71 -19.01 -0.59 33.59
CA LEU A 71 -18.29 -1.07 34.78
C LEU A 71 -16.89 -1.67 34.46
N SER A 72 -16.74 -2.35 33.32
CA SER A 72 -15.46 -2.95 32.91
C SER A 72 -14.37 -1.93 32.58
N GLN A 73 -14.74 -0.74 32.09
CA GLN A 73 -13.81 0.35 31.81
C GLN A 73 -13.47 1.15 33.07
N TRP A 74 -14.36 1.15 34.08
CA TRP A 74 -14.10 1.80 35.37
C TRP A 74 -12.89 1.21 36.09
N ASN A 75 -12.73 -0.11 36.04
CA ASN A 75 -11.58 -0.81 36.62
C ASN A 75 -10.26 -0.48 35.89
N LYS A 76 -10.32 0.03 34.65
CA LYS A 76 -9.15 0.54 33.92
C LYS A 76 -8.76 1.96 34.35
N LEU A 77 -9.70 2.77 34.84
CA LEU A 77 -9.42 4.10 35.42
C LEU A 77 -8.92 4.01 36.86
N TYR A 78 -9.45 3.06 37.64
CA TYR A 78 -9.09 2.85 39.05
C TYR A 78 -8.64 1.40 39.28
N PRO A 79 -7.49 0.98 38.69
CA PRO A 79 -6.93 -0.33 38.92
C PRO A 79 -6.39 -0.45 40.34
N VAL A 80 -6.25 -1.69 40.82
CA VAL A 80 -5.70 -2.02 42.15
C VAL A 80 -4.29 -1.43 42.34
N LYS A 81 -3.48 -1.39 41.26
CA LYS A 81 -2.18 -0.70 41.22
C LYS A 81 -2.33 0.64 40.48
N LYS A 82 -2.30 1.76 41.21
CA LYS A 82 -2.52 3.11 40.61
C LYS A 82 -1.53 3.48 39.51
N SER A 83 -0.30 2.93 39.55
CA SER A 83 0.72 3.15 38.51
C SER A 83 0.47 2.38 37.20
N SER A 84 -0.54 1.51 37.13
CA SER A 84 -0.86 0.73 35.93
C SER A 84 -1.94 1.34 35.05
N VAL A 85 -2.39 2.57 35.33
CA VAL A 85 -3.38 3.27 34.50
C VAL A 85 -2.71 3.68 33.19
N SER A 86 -3.29 3.26 32.05
CA SER A 86 -2.80 3.62 30.72
C SER A 86 -3.95 3.79 29.75
N SER A 87 -3.88 4.86 28.94
CA SER A 87 -4.84 5.16 27.88
C SER A 87 -4.81 4.14 26.72
N ASN A 88 -3.76 3.31 26.62
CA ASN A 88 -3.65 2.24 25.62
C ASN A 88 -4.79 1.23 25.69
N ASN A 89 -5.39 1.05 26.87
CA ASN A 89 -6.46 0.08 27.08
C ASN A 89 -7.86 0.67 26.92
N PHE A 90 -7.97 1.96 26.56
CA PHE A 90 -9.26 2.65 26.39
C PHE A 90 -9.76 2.47 24.95
N ASP A 91 -11.02 2.07 24.83
CA ASP A 91 -11.70 2.05 23.54
C ASP A 91 -12.08 3.46 23.09
N ILE A 92 -12.38 3.60 21.80
CA ILE A 92 -12.74 4.89 21.18
C ILE A 92 -13.90 5.61 21.86
N THR A 93 -14.91 4.86 22.31
CA THR A 93 -16.11 5.44 22.93
C THR A 93 -15.76 6.00 24.31
N PHE A 94 -14.85 5.34 25.00
CA PHE A 94 -14.35 5.76 26.29
C PHE A 94 -13.43 6.98 26.17
N LEU A 95 -12.51 6.98 25.21
CA LEU A 95 -11.66 8.13 24.89
C LEU A 95 -12.47 9.40 24.62
N MET A 96 -13.53 9.31 23.80
CA MET A 96 -14.44 10.42 23.53
C MET A 96 -15.10 10.98 24.79
N ILE A 97 -15.48 10.11 25.74
CA ILE A 97 -16.07 10.55 27.01
C ILE A 97 -15.04 11.25 27.88
N LEU A 98 -13.82 10.71 27.97
CA LEU A 98 -12.78 11.33 28.79
C LEU A 98 -12.38 12.69 28.23
N LEU A 99 -12.22 12.80 26.90
CA LEU A 99 -11.93 14.06 26.22
C LEU A 99 -12.95 15.16 26.56
N ARG A 100 -14.25 14.88 26.46
CA ARG A 100 -15.29 15.88 26.77
C ARG A 100 -15.47 16.18 28.26
N SER A 101 -15.02 15.28 29.15
CA SER A 101 -15.35 15.37 30.58
C SER A 101 -14.20 15.85 31.45
N ILE A 102 -12.96 15.51 31.09
CA ILE A 102 -11.78 15.75 31.93
C ILE A 102 -10.65 16.49 31.22
N CYS A 103 -10.78 16.82 29.94
CA CYS A 103 -9.77 17.57 29.16
C CYS A 103 -10.12 19.05 28.93
N SER A 104 -11.14 19.58 29.62
CA SER A 104 -11.59 20.98 29.52
C SER A 104 -11.97 21.42 28.10
N LEU A 105 -12.57 20.52 27.30
CA LEU A 105 -13.08 20.83 25.98
C LEU A 105 -14.53 21.34 26.05
N PHE A 106 -14.89 22.28 25.18
CA PHE A 106 -16.24 22.85 25.11
C PHE A 106 -17.00 22.31 23.89
N PRO A 107 -18.32 22.02 24.00
CA PRO A 107 -19.09 21.57 22.86
C PRO A 107 -19.03 22.59 21.71
N PRO A 108 -18.95 22.13 20.44
CA PRO A 108 -19.22 22.99 19.29
C PRO A 108 -20.63 23.61 19.36
N PRO A 109 -20.96 24.61 18.53
CA PRO A 109 -22.29 25.22 18.51
C PRO A 109 -23.45 24.21 18.31
N THR A 110 -23.19 23.10 17.62
CA THR A 110 -24.15 22.00 17.39
C THR A 110 -24.23 21.00 18.56
N GLY A 111 -23.42 21.16 19.60
CA GLY A 111 -23.32 20.22 20.71
C GLY A 111 -22.47 18.98 20.41
N TRP A 112 -22.44 18.05 21.36
CA TRP A 112 -21.63 16.81 21.24
C TRP A 112 -22.28 15.70 20.42
N ASP A 113 -23.56 15.84 20.07
CA ASP A 113 -24.39 14.76 19.53
C ASP A 113 -24.90 15.01 18.09
N ALA A 114 -24.71 16.20 17.54
CA ALA A 114 -25.06 16.55 16.16
C ALA A 114 -23.81 16.87 15.32
N PRO A 115 -23.82 16.60 14.00
CA PRO A 115 -22.66 16.84 13.14
C PRO A 115 -22.38 18.35 13.03
N PRO A 116 -21.12 18.80 13.24
CA PRO A 116 -20.75 20.20 13.08
C PRO A 116 -20.75 20.63 11.60
N PRO A 117 -20.94 21.94 11.29
CA PRO A 117 -20.85 22.46 9.92
C PRO A 117 -19.50 22.11 9.27
N ALA A 118 -19.44 21.80 7.98
CA ALA A 118 -18.19 21.40 7.31
C ALA A 118 -17.06 22.44 7.42
N THR A 119 -17.41 23.72 7.59
CA THR A 119 -16.48 24.83 7.78
C THR A 119 -15.86 24.91 9.17
N ASP A 120 -16.42 24.24 10.18
CA ASP A 120 -15.92 24.25 11.56
C ASP A 120 -14.78 23.24 11.71
N THR A 121 -13.55 23.71 11.61
CA THR A 121 -12.33 22.87 11.70
C THR A 121 -11.70 22.87 13.08
N THR A 122 -12.47 23.22 14.13
CA THR A 122 -11.99 23.19 15.52
C THR A 122 -11.72 21.77 16.01
N LEU A 123 -10.85 21.65 17.02
CA LEU A 123 -10.51 20.40 17.70
C LEU A 123 -11.77 19.64 18.15
N GLU A 124 -12.69 20.35 18.79
CA GLU A 124 -13.93 19.78 19.30
C GLU A 124 -14.89 19.36 18.19
N ALA A 125 -14.98 20.13 17.10
CA ALA A 125 -15.77 19.75 15.94
C ALA A 125 -15.23 18.47 15.26
N ASP A 126 -13.91 18.33 15.17
CA ASP A 126 -13.30 17.13 14.59
C ASP A 126 -13.50 15.88 15.47
N ILE A 127 -13.41 16.02 16.80
CA ILE A 127 -13.76 14.94 17.74
C ILE A 127 -15.23 14.52 17.56
N VAL A 128 -16.15 15.49 17.42
CA VAL A 128 -17.57 15.20 17.19
C VAL A 128 -17.79 14.53 15.83
N ARG A 129 -17.10 14.92 14.76
CA ARG A 129 -17.20 14.25 13.45
C ARG A 129 -16.80 12.78 13.51
N ILE A 130 -15.65 12.46 14.11
CA ILE A 130 -15.22 11.05 14.24
C ILE A 130 -16.27 10.25 15.03
N LYS A 131 -16.81 10.81 16.11
CA LYS A 131 -17.91 10.20 16.88
C LYS A 131 -19.14 9.96 16.02
N TRP A 132 -19.55 10.98 15.27
CA TRP A 132 -20.75 10.93 14.45
C TRP A 132 -20.61 9.88 13.36
N TYR A 133 -19.54 9.91 12.56
CA TYR A 133 -19.30 8.92 11.51
C TYR A 133 -19.13 7.50 12.03
N ARG A 134 -18.48 7.31 13.18
CA ARG A 134 -18.43 6.00 13.85
C ARG A 134 -19.82 5.48 14.21
N ASN A 135 -20.72 6.35 14.67
CA ASN A 135 -22.08 5.94 15.00
C ASN A 135 -22.93 5.70 13.75
N THR A 136 -22.77 6.51 12.71
CA THR A 136 -23.48 6.34 11.43
C THR A 136 -23.05 5.07 10.70
N ILE A 137 -21.74 4.83 10.57
CA ILE A 137 -21.18 3.72 9.78
C ILE A 137 -21.15 2.40 10.55
N TYR A 138 -21.00 2.42 11.88
CA TYR A 138 -20.93 1.19 12.67
C TYR A 138 -22.05 1.10 13.71
N GLY A 139 -22.31 2.18 14.44
CA GLY A 139 -23.25 2.17 15.57
C GLY A 139 -24.72 1.93 15.21
N HIS A 140 -25.13 2.30 13.99
CA HIS A 140 -26.51 2.25 13.51
C HIS A 140 -26.62 1.70 12.08
N ALA A 141 -25.60 1.00 11.59
CA ALA A 141 -25.62 0.42 10.25
C ALA A 141 -26.69 -0.68 10.16
N SER A 142 -27.55 -0.59 9.14
CA SER A 142 -28.53 -1.63 8.80
C SER A 142 -27.91 -2.77 7.96
N GLN A 143 -26.78 -2.51 7.32
CA GLN A 143 -26.04 -3.46 6.48
C GLN A 143 -24.53 -3.24 6.59
N ALA A 144 -23.75 -4.30 6.40
CA ALA A 144 -22.28 -4.25 6.38
C ALA A 144 -21.74 -3.99 4.97
N SER A 145 -22.30 -3.01 4.27
CA SER A 145 -21.98 -2.67 2.87
C SER A 145 -22.14 -1.17 2.62
N VAL A 146 -21.22 -0.57 1.87
CA VAL A 146 -21.26 0.85 1.47
C VAL A 146 -20.86 0.96 -0.01
N ASP A 147 -21.73 1.54 -0.83
CA ASP A 147 -21.43 1.79 -2.25
C ASP A 147 -20.28 2.77 -2.44
N ASP A 148 -19.68 2.80 -3.63
CA ASP A 148 -18.49 3.60 -3.91
C ASP A 148 -18.73 5.12 -3.77
N VAL A 149 -19.93 5.61 -4.11
CA VAL A 149 -20.26 7.04 -4.02
C VAL A 149 -20.30 7.46 -2.56
N THR A 150 -21.02 6.71 -1.74
CA THR A 150 -21.13 6.93 -0.29
C THR A 150 -19.78 6.75 0.41
N PHE A 151 -19.00 5.74 0.00
CA PHE A 151 -17.65 5.51 0.54
C PHE A 151 -16.74 6.71 0.28
N ASN A 152 -16.71 7.23 -0.95
CA ASN A 152 -15.87 8.37 -1.30
C ASN A 152 -16.29 9.64 -0.56
N GLN A 153 -17.59 9.85 -0.37
CA GLN A 153 -18.09 10.97 0.42
C GLN A 153 -17.65 10.85 1.88
N TYR A 154 -17.87 9.69 2.52
CA TYR A 154 -17.43 9.46 3.89
C TYR A 154 -15.91 9.57 4.05
N TRP A 155 -15.14 9.05 3.10
CA TRP A 155 -13.69 9.20 3.10
C TRP A 155 -13.28 10.67 3.10
N GLN A 156 -13.87 11.49 2.22
CA GLN A 156 -13.58 12.92 2.16
C GLN A 156 -13.91 13.66 3.46
N ASP A 157 -15.03 13.31 4.08
CA ASP A 157 -15.48 13.95 5.31
C ASP A 157 -14.72 13.50 6.57
N ILE A 158 -14.13 12.31 6.55
CA ILE A 158 -13.39 11.73 7.68
C ILE A 158 -11.88 12.02 7.61
N GLN A 159 -11.28 12.05 6.41
CA GLN A 159 -9.83 12.19 6.26
C GLN A 159 -9.30 13.53 6.84
N GLY A 160 -10.00 14.64 6.59
CA GLY A 160 -9.59 15.97 7.05
C GLY A 160 -9.50 16.06 8.57
N PRO A 161 -10.57 15.70 9.30
CA PRO A 161 -10.55 15.63 10.77
C PRO A 161 -9.45 14.72 11.33
N LEU A 162 -9.22 13.54 10.74
CA LEU A 162 -8.17 12.62 11.21
C LEU A 162 -6.78 13.24 11.08
N VAL A 163 -6.49 13.88 9.94
CA VAL A 163 -5.20 14.56 9.72
C VAL A 163 -5.01 15.74 10.67
N ARG A 164 -6.06 16.53 10.94
CA ARG A 164 -5.97 17.68 11.85
C ARG A 164 -5.77 17.27 13.31
N LEU A 165 -6.42 16.20 13.75
CA LEU A 165 -6.33 15.71 15.13
C LEU A 165 -5.01 14.98 15.41
N GLY A 166 -4.56 14.14 14.48
CA GLY A 166 -3.31 13.39 14.64
C GLY A 166 -2.06 14.20 14.31
N GLY A 167 -2.20 15.20 13.42
CA GLY A 167 -1.07 15.72 12.68
C GLY A 167 -0.69 14.75 11.56
N ALA A 168 -0.10 15.27 10.49
CA ALA A 168 0.31 14.48 9.32
C ALA A 168 1.41 13.44 9.62
N GLU A 169 1.83 13.27 10.88
CA GLU A 169 2.84 12.31 11.31
C GLU A 169 2.28 11.16 12.15
N SER A 170 1.08 11.30 12.78
CA SER A 170 0.59 10.31 13.74
C SER A 170 -0.44 9.31 13.19
N LEU A 171 -0.95 9.53 11.99
CA LEU A 171 -1.73 8.49 11.31
C LEU A 171 -0.78 7.32 11.04
N PRO A 172 -1.12 6.06 11.37
CA PRO A 172 -0.28 4.88 11.06
C PRO A 172 0.07 4.76 9.57
N LEU A 173 -0.63 5.51 8.71
CA LEU A 173 -0.44 5.62 7.27
C LEU A 173 0.76 6.50 6.85
N THR A 174 1.34 7.31 7.74
CA THR A 174 2.41 8.29 7.41
C THR A 174 3.81 7.69 7.43
N ASN A 175 3.92 6.44 7.90
CA ASN A 175 5.13 5.62 7.88
C ASN A 175 5.03 4.44 6.91
N VAL A 176 4.02 4.42 6.04
CA VAL A 176 3.88 3.36 5.03
C VAL A 176 5.02 3.47 4.02
N THR A 177 5.97 2.56 4.12
CA THR A 177 7.04 2.36 3.14
C THR A 177 6.63 1.37 2.06
N THR A 178 5.78 0.41 2.41
CA THR A 178 5.27 -0.63 1.50
C THR A 178 3.77 -0.52 1.40
N LEU A 179 3.29 -0.18 0.21
CA LEU A 179 1.88 -0.07 -0.11
C LEU A 179 1.49 -1.18 -1.09
N SER A 180 0.79 -2.19 -0.60
CA SER A 180 0.18 -3.22 -1.47
C SER A 180 -1.31 -2.94 -1.65
N LEU A 181 -1.68 -2.78 -2.90
CA LEU A 181 -3.04 -2.58 -3.39
C LEU A 181 -3.41 -3.64 -4.43
N LYS A 182 -2.78 -4.82 -4.34
CA LYS A 182 -3.05 -5.96 -5.22
C LYS A 182 -4.53 -6.35 -5.21
N SER A 183 -5.10 -6.69 -6.37
CA SER A 183 -6.47 -7.22 -6.50
C SER A 183 -7.56 -6.30 -5.93
N ASN A 184 -7.45 -4.98 -6.15
CA ASN A 184 -8.40 -3.98 -5.61
C ASN A 184 -9.25 -3.28 -6.69
N ARG A 185 -9.17 -3.70 -7.96
CA ARG A 185 -9.86 -3.06 -9.11
C ARG A 185 -9.56 -1.57 -9.23
N ILE A 186 -8.32 -1.18 -8.95
CA ILE A 186 -7.85 0.19 -9.13
C ILE A 186 -7.80 0.49 -10.63
N THR A 187 -8.42 1.59 -11.03
CA THR A 187 -8.40 2.09 -12.40
C THR A 187 -7.35 3.20 -12.56
N ASP A 188 -7.15 3.68 -13.78
CA ASP A 188 -6.23 4.78 -14.10
C ASP A 188 -6.48 6.05 -13.25
N ALA A 189 -7.74 6.34 -12.90
CA ALA A 189 -8.08 7.47 -12.03
C ALA A 189 -7.60 7.27 -10.58
N GLY A 190 -7.68 6.04 -10.08
CA GLY A 190 -7.14 5.67 -8.77
C GLY A 190 -5.61 5.77 -8.76
N VAL A 191 -4.95 5.31 -9.83
CA VAL A 191 -3.50 5.47 -10.00
C VAL A 191 -3.10 6.94 -10.08
N ALA A 192 -3.82 7.77 -10.83
CA ALA A 192 -3.54 9.21 -10.90
C ALA A 192 -3.63 9.88 -9.52
N SER A 193 -4.63 9.51 -8.71
CA SER A 193 -4.77 9.99 -7.33
C SER A 193 -3.62 9.51 -6.43
N LEU A 194 -3.21 8.25 -6.58
CA LEU A 194 -2.04 7.70 -5.88
C LEU A 194 -0.76 8.44 -6.27
N CYS A 195 -0.58 8.76 -7.55
CA CYS A 195 0.58 9.51 -8.05
C CYS A 195 0.67 10.91 -7.43
N GLN A 196 -0.45 11.60 -7.23
CA GLN A 196 -0.46 12.88 -6.51
C GLN A 196 0.08 12.70 -5.07
N ALA A 197 -0.32 11.62 -4.38
CA ALA A 197 0.19 11.31 -3.05
C ALA A 197 1.69 10.96 -3.04
N LEU A 198 2.16 10.15 -4.00
CA LEU A 198 3.58 9.79 -4.17
C LEU A 198 4.50 11.00 -4.38
N GLN A 199 3.95 12.08 -4.96
CA GLN A 199 4.69 13.30 -5.23
C GLN A 199 4.73 14.26 -4.03
N THR A 200 4.06 13.95 -2.92
CA THR A 200 4.12 14.78 -1.71
C THR A 200 5.40 14.55 -0.91
N ALA A 201 5.94 15.59 -0.27
CA ALA A 201 7.16 15.49 0.55
C ALA A 201 7.00 14.55 1.76
N THR A 202 5.77 14.43 2.27
CA THR A 202 5.43 13.57 3.41
C THR A 202 5.31 12.10 3.04
N CYS A 203 5.17 11.76 1.75
CA CYS A 203 5.09 10.37 1.32
C CYS A 203 6.41 9.63 1.59
N LYS A 204 6.29 8.43 2.17
CA LYS A 204 7.43 7.55 2.51
C LYS A 204 7.40 6.23 1.75
N VAL A 205 6.45 6.04 0.83
CA VAL A 205 6.30 4.80 0.06
C VAL A 205 7.52 4.61 -0.84
N THR A 206 8.20 3.49 -0.65
CA THR A 206 9.33 3.01 -1.46
C THR A 206 8.94 1.77 -2.26
N GLN A 207 7.95 1.00 -1.82
CA GLN A 207 7.48 -0.19 -2.50
C GLN A 207 5.99 -0.05 -2.80
N LEU A 208 5.62 -0.19 -4.08
CA LEU A 208 4.25 -0.11 -4.53
C LEU A 208 3.88 -1.37 -5.30
N ASN A 209 2.88 -2.09 -4.81
CA ASN A 209 2.33 -3.27 -5.47
C ASN A 209 0.90 -2.98 -5.95
N LEU A 210 0.71 -2.93 -7.26
CA LEU A 210 -0.53 -2.68 -7.98
C LEU A 210 -0.98 -3.89 -8.82
N ASP A 211 -0.44 -5.07 -8.56
CA ASP A 211 -0.77 -6.34 -9.20
C ASP A 211 -2.28 -6.62 -9.29
N ASP A 212 -2.74 -7.19 -10.40
CA ASP A 212 -4.12 -7.64 -10.63
C ASP A 212 -5.14 -6.49 -10.41
N ASN A 213 -4.95 -5.39 -11.12
CA ASN A 213 -5.87 -4.27 -11.12
C ASN A 213 -6.39 -3.98 -12.55
N GLU A 214 -7.04 -2.84 -12.73
CA GLU A 214 -7.60 -2.44 -14.02
C GLU A 214 -6.79 -1.30 -14.64
N ILE A 215 -5.47 -1.32 -14.43
CA ILE A 215 -4.55 -0.27 -14.88
C ILE A 215 -4.28 -0.46 -16.37
N THR A 216 -4.43 0.60 -17.14
CA THR A 216 -4.11 0.65 -18.56
C THR A 216 -2.88 1.53 -18.80
N ASP A 217 -2.51 1.71 -20.06
CA ASP A 217 -1.41 2.58 -20.45
C ASP A 217 -1.54 4.01 -19.88
N ALA A 218 -2.77 4.53 -19.71
CA ALA A 218 -3.00 5.87 -19.15
C ALA A 218 -2.60 5.98 -17.66
N GLY A 219 -2.89 4.95 -16.86
CA GLY A 219 -2.46 4.89 -15.46
C GLY A 219 -0.94 4.79 -15.35
N VAL A 220 -0.31 3.99 -16.22
CA VAL A 220 1.16 3.88 -16.26
C VAL A 220 1.82 5.20 -16.65
N VAL A 221 1.25 5.97 -17.59
CA VAL A 221 1.76 7.32 -17.91
C VAL A 221 1.74 8.22 -16.67
N SER A 222 0.69 8.16 -15.85
CA SER A 222 0.62 8.91 -14.59
C SER A 222 1.71 8.46 -13.59
N LEU A 223 1.99 7.16 -13.51
CA LEU A 223 3.11 6.63 -12.70
C LEU A 223 4.46 7.14 -13.24
N CYS A 224 4.66 7.12 -14.56
CA CYS A 224 5.88 7.61 -15.18
C CYS A 224 6.15 9.08 -14.85
N GLN A 225 5.12 9.93 -14.84
CA GLN A 225 5.24 11.32 -14.41
C GLN A 225 5.66 11.43 -12.94
N ALA A 226 5.07 10.61 -12.05
CA ALA A 226 5.45 10.59 -10.64
C ALA A 226 6.89 10.10 -10.42
N LEU A 227 7.33 9.06 -11.12
CA LEU A 227 8.70 8.53 -11.03
C LEU A 227 9.77 9.56 -11.42
N GLN A 228 9.40 10.52 -12.26
CA GLN A 228 10.29 11.58 -12.73
C GLN A 228 10.39 12.77 -11.74
N THR A 229 9.65 12.76 -10.63
CA THR A 229 9.74 13.83 -9.61
C THR A 229 10.78 13.49 -8.54
N ALA A 230 11.43 14.53 -8.00
CA ALA A 230 12.43 14.36 -6.92
C ALA A 230 11.81 13.84 -5.60
N THR A 231 10.53 14.12 -5.38
CA THR A 231 9.78 13.74 -4.18
C THR A 231 9.40 12.27 -4.17
N CYS A 232 9.27 11.63 -5.33
CA CYS A 232 8.98 10.21 -5.42
C CYS A 232 10.15 9.39 -4.85
N LYS A 233 9.81 8.41 -3.99
CA LYS A 233 10.77 7.55 -3.28
C LYS A 233 10.69 6.09 -3.73
N LEU A 234 9.89 5.77 -4.75
CA LEU A 234 9.68 4.41 -5.21
C LEU A 234 10.96 3.77 -5.74
N THR A 235 11.32 2.65 -5.14
CA THR A 235 12.41 1.74 -5.54
C THR A 235 11.86 0.43 -6.08
N GLU A 236 10.66 0.00 -5.68
CA GLU A 236 10.03 -1.23 -6.15
C GLU A 236 8.63 -0.92 -6.69
N LEU A 237 8.38 -1.34 -7.92
CA LEU A 237 7.10 -1.17 -8.60
C LEU A 237 6.65 -2.50 -9.19
N ASN A 238 5.50 -2.99 -8.73
CA ASN A 238 4.85 -4.18 -9.27
C ASN A 238 3.53 -3.79 -9.96
N LEU A 239 3.44 -4.13 -11.24
CA LEU A 239 2.30 -3.93 -12.16
C LEU A 239 1.93 -5.26 -12.85
N ASP A 240 2.10 -6.39 -12.16
CA ASP A 240 1.74 -7.73 -12.66
C ASP A 240 0.24 -7.84 -12.96
N ASP A 241 -0.14 -8.65 -13.94
CA ASP A 241 -1.53 -8.95 -14.32
C ASP A 241 -2.43 -7.70 -14.51
N ASP A 242 -1.90 -6.65 -15.17
CA ASP A 242 -2.64 -5.45 -15.57
C ASP A 242 -2.96 -5.43 -17.09
N LYS A 243 -3.44 -4.31 -17.62
CA LYS A 243 -3.78 -4.13 -19.05
C LYS A 243 -2.72 -3.32 -19.81
N ILE A 244 -1.44 -3.44 -19.43
CA ILE A 244 -0.30 -2.68 -19.98
C ILE A 244 0.09 -3.20 -21.36
N THR A 245 0.38 -2.29 -22.28
CA THR A 245 0.88 -2.60 -23.63
C THR A 245 2.25 -1.96 -23.90
N ASN A 246 2.81 -2.21 -25.08
CA ASN A 246 4.07 -1.59 -25.51
C ASN A 246 4.07 -0.06 -25.41
N ALA A 247 2.91 0.60 -25.59
CA ALA A 247 2.83 2.06 -25.61
C ALA A 247 3.28 2.68 -24.29
N SER A 248 2.81 2.17 -23.15
CA SER A 248 3.24 2.69 -21.86
C SER A 248 4.62 2.19 -21.43
N VAL A 249 5.08 1.03 -21.94
CA VAL A 249 6.46 0.58 -21.73
C VAL A 249 7.46 1.56 -22.33
N VAL A 250 7.13 2.24 -23.44
CA VAL A 250 7.95 3.35 -23.97
C VAL A 250 8.05 4.49 -22.96
N SER A 251 6.93 4.93 -22.38
CA SER A 251 6.92 5.98 -21.35
C SER A 251 7.69 5.58 -20.09
N LEU A 252 7.56 4.32 -19.67
CA LEU A 252 8.30 3.78 -18.53
C LEU A 252 9.79 3.74 -18.82
N SER A 253 10.19 3.30 -20.02
CA SER A 253 11.58 3.28 -20.47
C SER A 253 12.18 4.69 -20.46
N GLN A 254 11.41 5.73 -20.84
CA GLN A 254 11.85 7.12 -20.73
C GLN A 254 12.01 7.56 -19.27
N ALA A 255 11.05 7.21 -18.40
CA ALA A 255 11.12 7.56 -16.98
C ALA A 255 12.34 6.91 -16.29
N LEU A 256 12.65 5.66 -16.59
CA LEU A 256 13.83 4.94 -16.06
C LEU A 256 15.15 5.63 -16.43
N GLN A 257 15.20 6.36 -17.55
CA GLN A 257 16.38 7.10 -17.99
C GLN A 257 16.54 8.46 -17.30
N THR A 258 15.65 8.84 -16.39
CA THR A 258 15.75 10.10 -15.65
C THR A 258 16.54 9.95 -14.34
N PRO A 259 17.33 10.95 -13.93
CA PRO A 259 18.13 10.87 -12.71
C PRO A 259 17.28 10.82 -11.42
N THR A 260 16.04 11.32 -11.49
CA THR A 260 15.08 11.34 -10.39
C THR A 260 14.45 9.98 -10.13
N CYS A 261 14.37 9.12 -11.16
CA CYS A 261 13.85 7.77 -11.00
C CYS A 261 14.75 6.94 -10.08
N LYS A 262 14.13 6.23 -9.13
CA LYS A 262 14.80 5.43 -8.11
C LYS A 262 14.47 3.94 -8.20
N VAL A 263 13.70 3.54 -9.21
CA VAL A 263 13.23 2.15 -9.38
C VAL A 263 14.41 1.22 -9.63
N THR A 264 14.57 0.25 -8.73
CA THR A 264 15.55 -0.83 -8.80
C THR A 264 14.89 -2.18 -9.09
N GLU A 265 13.62 -2.34 -8.75
CA GLU A 265 12.83 -3.55 -9.04
C GLU A 265 11.56 -3.18 -9.80
N LEU A 266 11.40 -3.81 -10.97
CA LEU A 266 10.27 -3.59 -11.84
C LEU A 266 9.66 -4.93 -12.24
N ASP A 267 8.39 -5.09 -11.91
CA ASP A 267 7.58 -6.23 -12.33
C ASP A 267 6.49 -5.77 -13.29
N LEU A 268 6.56 -6.30 -14.52
CA LEU A 268 5.62 -6.07 -15.62
C LEU A 268 5.06 -7.41 -16.13
N SER A 269 5.06 -8.43 -15.28
CA SER A 269 4.57 -9.76 -15.63
C SER A 269 3.06 -9.73 -15.97
N GLY A 270 2.54 -10.76 -16.63
CA GLY A 270 1.08 -10.90 -16.83
C GLY A 270 0.42 -9.86 -17.75
N ASN A 271 1.20 -9.10 -18.52
CA ASN A 271 0.71 -8.00 -19.35
C ASN A 271 0.70 -8.35 -20.86
N ARG A 272 0.46 -7.36 -21.72
CA ARG A 272 0.41 -7.52 -23.19
C ARG A 272 1.65 -6.96 -23.88
N ILE A 273 2.81 -7.07 -23.23
CA ILE A 273 4.09 -6.60 -23.75
C ILE A 273 4.61 -7.56 -24.81
N THR A 274 5.05 -7.04 -25.94
CA THR A 274 5.69 -7.80 -27.02
C THR A 274 7.15 -7.37 -27.19
N ASP A 275 7.83 -7.93 -28.19
CA ASP A 275 9.22 -7.58 -28.52
C ASP A 275 9.46 -6.07 -28.70
N ALA A 276 8.46 -5.31 -29.17
CA ALA A 276 8.58 -3.87 -29.33
C ALA A 276 8.68 -3.12 -27.97
N GLY A 277 7.92 -3.56 -26.96
CA GLY A 277 8.03 -3.03 -25.61
C GLY A 277 9.36 -3.42 -24.97
N VAL A 278 9.79 -4.68 -25.14
CA VAL A 278 11.08 -5.16 -24.66
C VAL A 278 12.27 -4.43 -25.31
N MET A 279 12.17 -4.12 -26.60
CA MET A 279 13.17 -3.30 -27.30
C MET A 279 13.31 -1.92 -26.67
N SER A 280 12.19 -1.28 -26.29
CA SER A 280 12.20 0.02 -25.60
C SER A 280 12.89 -0.08 -24.23
N LEU A 281 12.59 -1.12 -23.45
CA LEU A 281 13.29 -1.39 -22.19
C LEU A 281 14.78 -1.63 -22.42
N SER A 282 15.13 -2.42 -23.44
CA SER A 282 16.52 -2.75 -23.78
C SER A 282 17.35 -1.53 -24.19
N GLN A 283 16.72 -0.47 -24.70
CA GLN A 283 17.39 0.82 -24.95
C GLN A 283 17.59 1.64 -23.66
N ALA A 284 16.72 1.49 -22.66
CA ALA A 284 16.78 2.21 -21.39
C ALA A 284 17.70 1.54 -20.35
N LEU A 285 17.73 0.20 -20.29
CA LEU A 285 18.54 -0.57 -19.33
C LEU A 285 20.05 -0.24 -19.35
N PRO A 286 20.69 0.02 -20.50
CA PRO A 286 22.13 0.33 -20.54
C PRO A 286 22.43 1.83 -20.37
N THR A 287 21.54 2.65 -19.81
CA THR A 287 21.85 4.05 -19.48
C THR A 287 22.39 4.18 -18.05
N GLU A 288 23.28 5.16 -17.81
CA GLU A 288 23.87 5.41 -16.48
C GLU A 288 22.82 5.80 -15.42
N THR A 289 21.70 6.36 -15.86
CA THR A 289 20.58 6.78 -15.01
C THR A 289 19.66 5.64 -14.61
N CYS A 290 19.61 4.55 -15.39
CA CYS A 290 18.75 3.42 -15.12
C CYS A 290 19.32 2.60 -13.96
N LYS A 291 18.50 2.39 -12.93
CA LYS A 291 18.88 1.70 -11.69
C LYS A 291 18.27 0.30 -11.56
N VAL A 292 17.57 -0.17 -12.59
CA VAL A 292 16.87 -1.45 -12.55
C VAL A 292 17.87 -2.60 -12.45
N THR A 293 17.78 -3.34 -11.35
CA THR A 293 18.59 -4.54 -11.07
C THR A 293 17.76 -5.82 -11.16
N LYS A 294 16.45 -5.73 -10.92
CA LYS A 294 15.51 -6.85 -11.04
C LYS A 294 14.40 -6.48 -12.02
N LEU A 295 14.30 -7.25 -13.09
CA LEU A 295 13.30 -7.07 -14.13
C LEU A 295 12.51 -8.37 -14.30
N ARG A 296 11.19 -8.30 -14.13
CA ARG A 296 10.28 -9.41 -14.37
C ARG A 296 9.34 -9.08 -15.51
N LEU A 297 9.32 -9.96 -16.50
CA LEU A 297 8.55 -9.88 -17.75
C LEU A 297 7.83 -11.20 -18.01
N LYS A 298 7.57 -11.98 -16.96
CA LYS A 298 6.95 -13.30 -17.06
C LYS A 298 5.56 -13.20 -17.69
N SER A 299 5.11 -14.22 -18.40
CA SER A 299 3.73 -14.29 -18.91
C SER A 299 3.34 -13.10 -19.80
N ASN A 300 4.22 -12.73 -20.72
CA ASN A 300 3.97 -11.71 -21.75
C ASN A 300 4.00 -12.36 -23.15
N LYS A 301 4.08 -11.56 -24.21
CA LYS A 301 4.16 -12.02 -25.61
C LYS A 301 5.54 -11.78 -26.21
N ILE A 302 6.59 -12.12 -25.45
CA ILE A 302 7.98 -11.94 -25.85
C ILE A 302 8.44 -13.15 -26.64
N THR A 303 9.08 -12.92 -27.77
CA THR A 303 9.72 -13.94 -28.61
C THR A 303 11.24 -13.82 -28.55
N ASP A 304 11.92 -14.66 -29.31
CA ASP A 304 13.37 -14.60 -29.51
C ASP A 304 13.87 -13.20 -29.92
N THR A 305 13.07 -12.43 -30.67
CA THR A 305 13.43 -11.06 -31.07
C THR A 305 13.58 -10.13 -29.87
N GLY A 306 12.66 -10.19 -28.91
CA GLY A 306 12.74 -9.42 -27.67
C GLY A 306 13.92 -9.87 -26.80
N VAL A 307 14.18 -11.18 -26.73
CA VAL A 307 15.33 -11.73 -25.99
C VAL A 307 16.66 -11.30 -26.61
N VAL A 308 16.77 -11.23 -27.94
CA VAL A 308 17.96 -10.68 -28.62
C VAL A 308 18.18 -9.22 -28.22
N SER A 309 17.11 -8.41 -28.15
CA SER A 309 17.21 -7.02 -27.70
C SER A 309 17.72 -6.92 -26.25
N LEU A 310 17.19 -7.76 -25.35
CA LEU A 310 17.69 -7.84 -23.97
C LEU A 310 19.16 -8.28 -23.93
N CYS A 311 19.55 -9.25 -24.76
CA CYS A 311 20.93 -9.71 -24.83
C CYS A 311 21.89 -8.56 -25.19
N GLN A 312 21.52 -7.70 -26.15
CA GLN A 312 22.32 -6.53 -26.50
C GLN A 312 22.48 -5.57 -25.32
N ALA A 313 21.41 -5.32 -24.57
CA ALA A 313 21.47 -4.46 -23.38
C ALA A 313 22.34 -5.07 -22.27
N LEU A 314 22.19 -6.37 -21.99
CA LEU A 314 22.90 -7.07 -20.93
C LEU A 314 24.41 -7.19 -21.17
N GLN A 315 24.87 -7.04 -22.41
CA GLN A 315 26.30 -7.06 -22.77
C GLN A 315 26.98 -5.70 -22.55
N THR A 316 26.26 -4.65 -22.15
CA THR A 316 26.87 -3.35 -21.85
C THR A 316 27.34 -3.27 -20.40
N ALA A 317 28.42 -2.51 -20.16
CA ALA A 317 28.95 -2.32 -18.80
C ALA A 317 28.03 -1.49 -17.89
N THR A 318 27.13 -0.71 -18.48
CA THR A 318 26.17 0.18 -17.80
C THR A 318 24.90 -0.54 -17.38
N CYS A 319 24.58 -1.70 -17.96
CA CYS A 319 23.40 -2.45 -17.57
C CYS A 319 23.59 -3.08 -16.19
N GLN A 320 22.66 -2.79 -15.27
CA GLN A 320 22.74 -3.21 -13.87
C GLN A 320 21.85 -4.43 -13.54
N VAL A 321 21.21 -5.03 -14.55
CA VAL A 321 20.28 -6.14 -14.33
C VAL A 321 21.04 -7.38 -13.84
N THR A 322 20.69 -7.82 -12.64
CA THR A 322 21.21 -9.03 -12.00
C THR A 322 20.18 -10.15 -11.97
N LYS A 323 18.88 -9.81 -11.93
CA LYS A 323 17.78 -10.77 -11.97
C LYS A 323 16.85 -10.50 -13.14
N LEU A 324 16.67 -11.50 -13.99
CA LEU A 324 15.80 -11.44 -15.16
C LEU A 324 14.83 -12.62 -15.16
N ASP A 325 13.53 -12.31 -15.16
CA ASP A 325 12.49 -13.31 -15.37
C ASP A 325 11.79 -13.07 -16.70
N VAL A 326 11.94 -14.02 -17.62
CA VAL A 326 11.26 -14.07 -18.93
C VAL A 326 10.51 -15.41 -19.09
N SER A 327 10.10 -16.01 -17.98
CA SER A 327 9.29 -17.24 -17.93
C SER A 327 7.95 -17.06 -18.62
N LEU A 328 7.34 -18.15 -19.08
CA LEU A 328 6.01 -18.17 -19.72
C LEU A 328 5.89 -17.18 -20.90
N ASN A 329 6.91 -17.13 -21.76
CA ASN A 329 6.90 -16.37 -23.01
C ASN A 329 6.99 -17.34 -24.21
N GLN A 330 7.28 -16.83 -25.40
CA GLN A 330 7.46 -17.62 -26.63
C GLN A 330 8.95 -17.71 -27.02
N ILE A 331 9.80 -18.08 -26.06
CA ILE A 331 11.24 -18.26 -26.29
C ILE A 331 11.51 -19.66 -26.84
N THR A 332 12.34 -19.75 -27.86
CA THR A 332 12.69 -21.00 -28.55
C THR A 332 14.15 -21.39 -28.33
N ASP A 333 14.53 -22.58 -28.80
CA ASP A 333 15.92 -23.04 -28.80
C ASP A 333 16.88 -22.14 -29.60
N GLU A 334 16.39 -21.37 -30.57
CA GLU A 334 17.22 -20.56 -31.47
C GLU A 334 17.96 -19.46 -30.72
N VAL A 335 17.27 -18.71 -29.85
CA VAL A 335 17.91 -17.63 -29.07
C VAL A 335 18.68 -18.13 -27.85
N VAL A 336 18.43 -19.36 -27.38
CA VAL A 336 19.08 -19.90 -26.17
C VAL A 336 20.60 -19.88 -26.28
N VAL A 337 21.16 -20.12 -27.48
CA VAL A 337 22.61 -20.04 -27.70
C VAL A 337 23.12 -18.61 -27.50
N SER A 338 22.46 -17.62 -28.10
CA SER A 338 22.79 -16.20 -27.96
C SER A 338 22.66 -15.73 -26.51
N LEU A 339 21.63 -16.19 -25.80
CA LEU A 339 21.44 -15.92 -24.38
C LEU A 339 22.58 -16.52 -23.53
N CYS A 340 22.97 -17.77 -23.81
CA CYS A 340 24.11 -18.39 -23.14
C CYS A 340 25.42 -17.63 -23.38
N GLN A 341 25.66 -17.16 -24.61
CA GLN A 341 26.84 -16.36 -24.95
C GLN A 341 26.83 -15.02 -24.21
N THR A 342 25.69 -14.33 -24.17
CA THR A 342 25.52 -13.08 -23.42
C THR A 342 25.88 -13.26 -21.96
N LEU A 343 25.33 -14.30 -21.31
CA LEU A 343 25.58 -14.60 -19.91
C LEU A 343 27.04 -14.95 -19.63
N GLN A 344 27.86 -15.27 -20.65
CA GLN A 344 29.28 -15.55 -20.50
C GLN A 344 30.17 -14.32 -20.67
N THR A 345 29.63 -13.21 -21.18
CA THR A 345 30.39 -11.96 -21.30
C THR A 345 30.76 -11.42 -19.92
N ALA A 346 31.89 -10.69 -19.85
CA ALA A 346 32.37 -10.11 -18.60
C ALA A 346 31.48 -8.95 -18.10
N GLN A 347 30.77 -8.31 -19.02
CA GLN A 347 29.88 -7.18 -18.77
C GLN A 347 28.53 -7.62 -18.19
N CYS A 348 28.06 -8.82 -18.54
CA CYS A 348 26.77 -9.31 -18.08
C CYS A 348 26.76 -9.60 -16.58
N GLN A 349 25.89 -8.89 -15.86
CA GLN A 349 25.76 -8.99 -14.40
C GLN A 349 24.67 -9.96 -13.93
N VAL A 350 23.98 -10.64 -14.85
CA VAL A 350 22.87 -11.54 -14.50
C VAL A 350 23.37 -12.73 -13.69
N THR A 351 22.84 -12.86 -12.48
CA THR A 351 23.06 -13.97 -11.55
C THR A 351 21.84 -14.87 -11.41
N ASP A 352 20.64 -14.35 -11.69
CA ASP A 352 19.39 -15.10 -11.59
C ASP A 352 18.63 -14.96 -12.91
N LEU A 353 18.36 -16.09 -13.57
CA LEU A 353 17.62 -16.13 -14.82
C LEU A 353 16.50 -17.18 -14.76
N PHE A 354 15.28 -16.74 -15.03
CA PHE A 354 14.09 -17.59 -15.05
C PHE A 354 13.54 -17.67 -16.48
N LEU A 355 13.46 -18.89 -16.99
CA LEU A 355 13.00 -19.26 -18.34
C LEU A 355 11.87 -20.29 -18.29
N LEU A 356 11.33 -20.61 -17.10
CA LEU A 356 10.35 -21.67 -16.92
C LEU A 356 9.11 -21.44 -17.78
N GLY A 357 8.56 -22.51 -18.37
CA GLY A 357 7.29 -22.43 -19.08
C GLY A 357 7.37 -21.79 -20.47
N ASN A 358 8.57 -21.55 -21.00
CA ASN A 358 8.78 -21.36 -22.44
C ASN A 358 8.78 -22.74 -23.12
N SER A 359 7.62 -23.16 -23.63
CA SER A 359 7.40 -24.53 -24.12
C SER A 359 8.25 -24.90 -25.33
N GLU A 360 8.76 -23.91 -26.07
CA GLU A 360 9.58 -24.10 -27.26
C GLU A 360 11.09 -24.20 -26.95
N ILE A 361 11.48 -24.06 -25.68
CA ILE A 361 12.81 -24.47 -25.22
C ILE A 361 12.80 -26.00 -25.05
N THR A 362 13.15 -26.70 -26.12
CA THR A 362 13.13 -28.16 -26.16
C THR A 362 14.37 -28.76 -25.47
N SER A 363 14.53 -30.07 -25.58
CA SER A 363 15.73 -30.76 -25.11
C SER A 363 17.05 -30.18 -25.67
N VAL A 364 17.02 -29.56 -26.85
CA VAL A 364 18.19 -28.96 -27.50
C VAL A 364 18.62 -27.67 -26.78
N GLY A 365 17.71 -26.73 -26.55
CA GLY A 365 18.01 -25.53 -25.76
C GLY A 365 18.37 -25.87 -24.31
N LYS A 366 17.63 -26.80 -23.69
CA LYS A 366 17.96 -27.28 -22.33
C LYS A 366 19.37 -27.89 -22.23
N LYS A 367 19.88 -28.51 -23.29
CA LYS A 367 21.27 -29.01 -23.33
C LYS A 367 22.29 -27.86 -23.28
N HIS A 368 22.03 -26.76 -23.98
CA HIS A 368 22.87 -25.57 -23.94
C HIS A 368 22.85 -24.90 -22.57
N LEU A 369 21.67 -24.74 -21.96
CA LEU A 369 21.52 -24.18 -20.61
C LEU A 369 22.22 -25.03 -19.54
N ARG A 370 22.13 -26.36 -19.61
CA ARG A 370 22.90 -27.25 -18.73
C ARG A 370 24.42 -27.13 -18.94
N LYS A 371 24.87 -26.92 -20.17
CA LYS A 371 26.29 -26.68 -20.47
C LYS A 371 26.74 -25.35 -19.85
N LEU A 372 25.92 -24.29 -19.95
CA LEU A 372 26.16 -23.01 -19.31
C LEU A 372 26.30 -23.14 -17.79
N LEU A 373 25.41 -23.86 -17.12
CA LEU A 373 25.49 -24.08 -15.67
C LEU A 373 26.79 -24.74 -15.21
N LYS A 374 27.34 -25.67 -16.01
CA LYS A 374 28.67 -26.25 -15.73
C LYS A 374 29.80 -25.21 -15.82
N GLN A 375 29.63 -24.20 -16.66
CA GLN A 375 30.61 -23.13 -16.89
C GLN A 375 30.44 -21.94 -15.92
N LYS A 376 29.21 -21.67 -15.47
CA LYS A 376 28.87 -20.63 -14.47
C LYS A 376 28.05 -21.24 -13.33
N PRO A 377 28.67 -21.98 -12.39
CA PRO A 377 27.96 -22.68 -11.32
C PRO A 377 27.31 -21.75 -10.28
N ARG A 378 27.60 -20.45 -10.31
CA ARG A 378 26.98 -19.43 -9.46
C ARG A 378 25.73 -18.79 -10.08
N LEU A 379 25.43 -19.08 -11.34
CA LEU A 379 24.20 -18.64 -12.00
C LEU A 379 23.03 -19.47 -11.47
N ASP A 380 22.05 -18.82 -10.85
CA ASP A 380 20.76 -19.42 -10.53
C ASP A 380 19.90 -19.42 -11.80
N LEU A 381 19.61 -20.60 -12.34
CA LEU A 381 18.96 -20.77 -13.63
C LEU A 381 17.79 -21.76 -13.50
N VAL A 382 16.57 -21.29 -13.79
CA VAL A 382 15.33 -22.08 -13.71
C VAL A 382 14.70 -22.22 -15.09
N PHE A 383 14.60 -23.44 -15.66
CA PHE A 383 14.21 -23.71 -17.06
C PHE A 383 13.73 -25.14 -17.35
#